data_AF-A0A2G2D6M3-F1
#
_entry.id   AF-A0A2G2D6M3-F1
#
_cell.length_a   1.000
_cell.length_b   1.000
_cell.length_c   1.000
_cell.angle_alpha   90.00
_cell.angle_beta   90.00
_cell.angle_gamma   90.00
#
_symmetry.space_group_name_H-M   'P 1'
#
loop_
_entity.id
_entity.type
_entity.pdbx_description
1 polymer ?
#
loop_
_entity_poly.entity_id
_entity_poly.type
_entity_poly.pdbx_seq_one_letter_code
_entity_poly.pdbx_strand_id
1 'polypeptide(L)' 'MKVSLIGQIAEIDREVALRQRVYPEQIRKGKMRQAEAGLLMQRIQAVRASLMFLKEHESDIRRMIADRRATAS' A
#
# COMPACT_ATOMS: atom_id res chain seq x y z
N MET A 1 18.14 -3.36 6.73
CA MET A 1 17.90 -3.88 5.36
C MET A 1 16.74 -3.11 4.75
N LYS A 2 16.86 -2.58 3.53
CA LYS A 2 15.77 -1.82 2.88
C LYS A 2 14.89 -2.79 2.09
N VAL A 3 13.59 -2.84 2.40
CA VAL A 3 12.63 -3.66 1.64
C VAL A 3 12.40 -3.02 0.27
N SER A 4 12.51 -3.81 -0.79
CA SER A 4 12.27 -3.32 -2.16
C SER A 4 10.81 -2.87 -2.33
N LEU A 5 10.55 -1.99 -3.29
CA LEU A 5 9.19 -1.54 -3.58
C LEU A 5 8.27 -2.71 -3.95
N ILE A 6 8.79 -3.67 -4.72
CA ILE A 6 8.08 -4.92 -5.05
C ILE A 6 7.77 -5.74 -3.79
N GLY A 7 8.73 -5.83 -2.85
CA GLY A 7 8.53 -6.52 -1.57
C GLY A 7 7.42 -5.87 -0.73
N GLN A 8 7.41 -4.53 -0.65
CA GLN A 8 6.37 -3.78 0.05
C GLN A 8 4.98 -4.01 -0.57
N ILE A 9 4.88 -4.00 -1.90
CA ILE A 9 3.62 -4.31 -2.61
C ILE A 9 3.14 -5.73 -2.27
N ALA A 10 4.04 -6.71 -2.33
CA ALA A 10 3.69 -8.10 -2.03
C ALA A 10 3.23 -8.29 -0.57
N GLU A 11 3.80 -7.54 0.38
CA GLU A 11 3.35 -7.54 1.77
C GLU A 11 1.95 -6.95 1.93
N ILE A 12 1.67 -5.81 1.30
CA ILE A 12 0.35 -5.19 1.34
C ILE A 12 -0.70 -6.07 0.66
N ASP A 13 -0.37 -6.73 -0.44
CA ASP A 13 -1.27 -7.66 -1.12
C ASP A 13 -1.64 -8.86 -0.22
N ARG A 14 -0.67 -9.41 0.51
CA ARG A 14 -0.92 -10.47 1.49
C ARG A 14 -1.82 -10.00 2.64
N GLU A 15 -1.57 -8.80 3.16
CA GLU A 15 -2.37 -8.24 4.25
C GLU A 15 -3.81 -7.94 3.80
N VAL A 16 -4.00 -7.40 2.59
CA VAL A 16 -5.33 -7.22 1.98
C VAL A 16 -6.08 -8.55 1.92
N ALA A 17 -5.44 -9.60 1.38
CA ALA A 17 -6.04 -10.92 1.28
C ALA A 17 -6.37 -11.51 2.67
N LEU A 18 -5.49 -11.32 3.65
CA LEU A 18 -5.72 -11.75 5.03
C LEU A 18 -6.94 -11.04 5.63
N ARG A 19 -7.03 -9.71 5.49
CA ARG A 19 -8.16 -8.93 6.03
C ARG A 19 -9.48 -9.30 5.37
N GLN A 20 -9.49 -9.50 4.06
CA GLN A 20 -10.67 -9.97 3.33
C GLN A 20 -11.19 -11.31 3.88
N ARG A 21 -10.28 -12.19 4.32
CA ARG A 21 -10.63 -13.47 4.92
C ARG A 21 -11.06 -13.35 6.40
N VAL A 22 -10.38 -12.52 7.19
CA VAL A 22 -10.52 -12.48 8.65
C VAL A 22 -11.62 -11.53 9.12
N TYR A 23 -11.75 -10.34 8.51
CA TYR A 23 -12.69 -9.32 8.97
C TYR A 23 -14.16 -9.77 8.98
N PRO A 24 -14.67 -10.49 7.96
CA PRO A 24 -16.04 -11.00 7.99
C PRO A 24 -16.32 -11.86 9.23
N GLU A 25 -15.38 -12.73 9.60
CA GLU A 25 -15.51 -13.59 10.77
C GLU A 25 -15.44 -12.81 12.08
N GLN A 26 -14.61 -11.78 12.16
CA GLN A 26 -14.54 -10.89 13.33
C GLN A 26 -15.82 -10.07 13.50
N ILE A 27 -16.42 -9.61 12.40
CA ILE A 27 -17.73 -8.93 12.41
C ILE A 27 -18.81 -9.89 12.89
N ARG A 28 -18.87 -11.10 12.33
CA ARG A 28 -19.84 -12.13 12.73
C ARG A 28 -19.76 -12.47 14.21
N LYS A 29 -18.55 -12.48 14.78
CA LYS A 29 -18.29 -12.71 16.21
C LYS A 29 -18.52 -11.48 17.09
N GLY A 30 -18.93 -10.33 16.53
CA GLY A 30 -19.11 -9.07 17.26
C GLY A 30 -17.82 -8.44 17.76
N LYS A 31 -16.65 -8.88 17.25
CA LYS A 31 -15.32 -8.39 17.66
C LYS A 31 -14.83 -7.18 16.85
N MET A 32 -15.54 -6.82 15.79
CA MET A 32 -15.22 -5.70 14.90
C MET A 32 -16.51 -5.13 14.33
N ARG A 33 -16.58 -3.80 14.16
CA ARG A 33 -17.72 -3.16 13.50
C ARG A 33 -17.55 -3.18 11.98
N GLN A 34 -18.63 -3.30 11.22
CA GLN A 34 -18.56 -3.26 9.75
C GLN A 34 -17.95 -1.96 9.22
N ALA A 35 -18.32 -0.82 9.80
CA ALA A 35 -17.78 0.50 9.42
C ALA A 35 -16.26 0.60 9.67
N GLU A 36 -15.77 0.00 10.76
CA GLU A 36 -14.35 -0.07 11.08
C GLU A 36 -13.59 -0.91 10.05
N ALA A 37 -14.10 -2.12 9.74
CA ALA A 37 -13.54 -2.97 8.70
C ALA A 37 -13.48 -2.26 7.34
N GLY A 38 -14.56 -1.56 6.97
CA GLY A 38 -14.62 -0.76 5.74
C GLY A 38 -13.54 0.32 5.67
N LEU A 39 -13.39 1.12 6.73
CA LEU A 39 -12.36 2.17 6.80
C LEU A 39 -10.93 1.58 6.73
N LEU A 40 -10.68 0.48 7.45
CA LEU A 40 -9.38 -0.19 7.44
C LEU A 40 -9.04 -0.76 6.06
N MET A 41 -10.04 -1.30 5.34
CA MET A 41 -9.88 -1.79 3.97
C MET A 41 -9.62 -0.64 2.99
N GLN A 42 -10.34 0.48 3.10
CA GLN A 42 -10.10 1.67 2.27
C GLN A 42 -8.68 2.21 2.44
N ARG A 43 -8.22 2.32 3.68
CA ARG A 43 -6.86 2.81 3.98
C ARG A 43 -5.77 1.91 3.39
N ILE A 44 -5.87 0.60 3.56
CA ILE A 44 -4.84 -0.30 3.02
C ILE A 44 -4.85 -0.34 1.48
N GLN A 45 -6.02 -0.22 0.86
CA GLN A 45 -6.11 -0.10 -0.60
C GLN A 45 -5.51 1.21 -1.12
N ALA A 46 -5.68 2.32 -0.39
CA ALA A 46 -5.03 3.58 -0.73
C ALA A 46 -3.49 3.50 -0.64
N VAL A 47 -2.98 2.81 0.39
CA VAL A 47 -1.54 2.51 0.51
C VAL A 47 -1.06 1.68 -0.69
N ARG A 48 -1.77 0.61 -1.03
CA ARG A 48 -1.47 -0.24 -2.19
C ARG A 48 -1.42 0.59 -3.48
N ALA A 49 -2.43 1.42 -3.72
CA ALA A 49 -2.50 2.27 -4.91
C ALA A 49 -1.30 3.23 -4.99
N SER A 50 -0.89 3.82 -3.86
CA SER A 50 0.29 4.69 -3.79
C SER A 50 1.58 3.93 -4.14
N LEU A 51 1.75 2.71 -3.63
CA LEU A 51 2.92 1.87 -3.96
C LEU A 51 2.93 1.46 -5.44
N MET A 52 1.76 1.14 -6.00
CA MET A 52 1.63 0.80 -7.42
C MET A 52 1.95 2.00 -8.31
N PHE A 53 1.48 3.21 -7.96
CA PHE A 53 1.84 4.44 -8.64
C PHE A 53 3.36 4.66 -8.62
N LEU A 54 4.00 4.50 -7.46
CA LEU A 54 5.46 4.60 -7.36
C LEU A 54 6.18 3.58 -8.24
N LYS A 55 5.64 2.36 -8.35
CA LYS A 55 6.22 1.30 -9.18
C LYS A 55 6.08 1.64 -10.67
N GLU A 56 4.93 2.15 -11.07
CA GLU A 56 4.65 2.53 -12.46
C GLU A 56 5.54 3.70 -12.92
N HIS A 57 5.74 4.69 -12.06
CA HIS A 57 6.48 5.91 -12.38
C HIS A 57 7.93 5.91 -11.86
N GLU A 58 8.47 4.76 -11.44
CA GLU A 58 9.77 4.70 -10.77
C GLU A 58 10.88 5.36 -11.59
N SER A 59 10.95 5.06 -12.89
CA SER A 59 11.95 5.60 -13.81
C SER A 59 11.83 7.11 -13.98
N ASP A 60 10.61 7.63 -14.14
CA ASP A 60 10.36 9.06 -14.33
C ASP A 60 10.68 9.85 -13.07
N ILE A 61 10.29 9.34 -11.90
CA ILE A 61 10.60 9.94 -10.59
C ILE A 61 12.12 9.98 -10.39
N ARG A 62 12.82 8.89 -10.71
CA ARG A 62 14.29 8.84 -10.60
C ARG A 62 14.97 9.85 -11.53
N ARG A 63 14.51 9.96 -12.79
CA ARG A 63 15.00 10.96 -13.76
C ARG A 63 14.78 12.38 -13.22
N MET A 64 13.55 12.70 -12.80
CA MET A 64 13.21 14.02 -12.23
C MET A 64 14.10 14.38 -11.04
N ILE A 65 14.38 13.44 -10.13
CA ILE A 65 15.25 13.68 -8.97
C ILE A 65 16.69 13.94 -9.40
N ALA A 66 17.20 13.21 -10.40
CA ALA A 66 18.54 13.42 -10.94
C ALA A 66 18.65 14.82 -11.59
N ASP A 67 17.69 15.20 -12.43
CA ASP A 67 17.66 16.51 -13.10
C ASP A 67 17.62 17.68 -12.11
N ARG A 68 16.80 17.55 -11.04
CA ARG A 68 16.73 18.54 -9.96
C ARG A 68 18.04 18.67 -9.18
N ARG A 69 18.78 17.59 -9.01
CA ARG A 69 20.09 17.63 -8.33
C ARG A 69 21.15 18.28 -9.21
N ALA A 70 21.13 18.00 -10.51
CA ALA A 70 22.05 18.60 -11.48
C ALA A 70 21.83 20.11 -11.66
N THR A 71 20.59 20.59 -11.53
CA THR A 71 20.26 22.03 -11.64
C THR A 71 20.45 22.81 -10.34
N ALA A 72 20.62 22.14 -9.21
CA ALA A 72 20.86 22.74 -7.90
C ALA A 72 22.35 22.80 -7.52
N SER A 73 23.25 22.31 -8.37
CA SER A 73 24.71 22.39 -8.25
C SER A 73 25.24 23.42 -9.24
#